data_AF-A0A3N1B1L7-F1
#
_entry.id   AF-A0A3N1B1L7-F1
#
_cell.length_a   1.000
_cell.length_b   1.000
_cell.length_c   1.000
_cell.angle_alpha   90.00
_cell.angle_beta   90.00
_cell.angle_gamma   90.00
#
_symmetry.space_group_name_H-M   'P 1'
#
loop_
_entity.id
_entity.type
_entity.pdbx_description
1 polymer ?
#
loop_
_entity_poly.entity_id
_entity_poly.type
_entity_poly.pdbx_seq_one_letter_code
_entity_poly.pdbx_strand_id
1 'polypeptide(L)'
;MNPQDEQHALRSAVDLVRTPYVVEVLDSLHHGRQPTPTTSALAEQEALELAIRRLAGVGVLAALAGSDTPHEPPRQETLSLTDLGRDVAAIVADLCREP
;
A
#
# COMPACT_ATOMS: atom_id res chain seq x y z
N MET A 1 22.89 -11.06 12.82
CA MET A 1 22.31 -10.08 11.87
C MET A 1 23.36 -9.01 11.66
N ASN A 2 23.74 -8.69 10.41
CA ASN A 2 24.77 -7.68 10.16
C ASN A 2 24.16 -6.28 10.31
N PRO A 3 24.84 -5.35 11.00
CA PRO A 3 24.33 -3.99 11.19
C PRO A 3 24.14 -3.22 9.87
N GLN A 4 24.85 -3.62 8.81
CA GLN A 4 24.71 -3.05 7.47
C GLN A 4 23.40 -3.48 6.78
N ASP A 5 22.98 -4.73 6.98
CA ASP A 5 21.72 -5.25 6.41
C ASP A 5 20.52 -4.59 7.11
N GLU A 6 20.63 -4.35 8.42
CA GLU A 6 19.60 -3.67 9.22
C GLU A 6 19.46 -2.19 8.80
N GLN A 7 20.58 -1.48 8.62
CA GLN A 7 20.55 -0.11 8.11
C GLN A 7 19.97 -0.02 6.69
N HIS A 8 20.27 -1.00 5.83
CA HIS A 8 19.69 -1.05 4.50
C HIS A 8 18.17 -1.27 4.56
N ALA A 9 17.71 -2.24 5.34
CA ALA A 9 16.29 -2.53 5.52
C ALA A 9 15.51 -1.33 6.07
N LEU A 10 16.07 -0.62 7.07
CA LEU A 10 15.48 0.59 7.62
C LEU A 10 15.36 1.70 6.57
N ARG A 11 16.39 1.92 5.75
CA ARG A 11 16.32 2.90 4.65
C ARG A 11 15.23 2.53 3.65
N SER A 12 15.16 1.26 3.24
CA SER A 12 14.11 0.79 2.32
C SER A 12 12.70 0.96 2.90
N ALA A 13 12.51 0.72 4.19
CA ALA A 13 11.22 0.94 4.86
C ALA A 13 10.83 2.42 4.89
N VAL A 14 11.79 3.31 5.19
CA VAL A 14 11.57 4.76 5.16
C VAL A 14 11.24 5.23 3.74
N ASP A 15 11.95 4.73 2.73
CA ASP A 15 11.70 5.08 1.32
C ASP A 15 10.32 4.61 0.85
N LEU A 16 9.86 3.45 1.34
CA LEU A 16 8.50 2.96 1.07
C LEU A 16 7.45 3.91 1.66
N VAL A 17 7.56 4.25 2.95
CA VAL A 17 6.58 5.14 3.62
C VAL A 17 6.60 6.56 3.05
N ARG A 18 7.75 7.03 2.53
CA ARG A 18 7.88 8.32 1.84
C ARG A 18 7.24 8.35 0.45
N THR A 19 6.88 7.20 -0.11
CA THR A 19 6.18 7.16 -1.39
C THR A 19 4.79 7.78 -1.19
N PRO A 20 4.39 8.78 -2.02
CA PRO A 20 3.07 9.39 -1.92
C PRO A 20 1.96 8.34 -1.90
N TYR A 21 0.87 8.56 -1.17
CA TYR A 21 -0.28 7.66 -1.03
C TYR A 21 -0.04 6.36 -0.26
N VAL A 22 1.18 5.99 0.13
CA VAL A 22 1.40 4.73 0.88
C VAL A 22 0.69 4.76 2.24
N VAL A 23 0.79 5.87 2.96
CA VAL A 23 0.15 6.03 4.28
C VAL A 23 -1.36 6.01 4.13
N GLU A 24 -1.91 6.72 3.14
CA GLU A 24 -3.33 6.79 2.86
C GLU A 24 -3.90 5.43 2.44
N VAL A 25 -3.15 4.64 1.67
CA VAL A 25 -3.52 3.27 1.28
C VAL A 25 -3.56 2.36 2.51
N LEU A 26 -2.52 2.39 3.33
CA LEU A 26 -2.44 1.58 4.54
C LEU A 26 -3.54 1.95 5.54
N ASP A 27 -3.77 3.24 5.79
CA ASP A 27 -4.81 3.72 6.69
C ASP A 27 -6.22 3.33 6.19
N SER A 28 -6.48 3.52 4.89
CA SER A 28 -7.77 3.16 4.30
C SER A 28 -8.06 1.68 4.50
N LEU A 29 -7.10 0.82 4.14
CA LEU A 29 -7.26 -0.63 4.23
C LEU A 29 -7.30 -1.13 5.68
N HIS A 30 -6.57 -0.50 6.60
CA HIS A 30 -6.65 -0.78 8.04
C HIS A 30 -8.07 -0.60 8.57
N HIS A 31 -8.77 0.44 8.10
CA HIS A 31 -10.15 0.75 8.46
C HIS A 31 -11.19 0.04 7.58
N GLY A 32 -10.77 -0.90 6.72
CA GLY A 32 -11.67 -1.64 5.82
C GLY A 32 -12.23 -0.82 4.66
N ARG A 33 -11.64 0.33 4.33
CA ARG A 33 -11.98 1.18 3.19
C ARG A 33 -11.07 0.89 2.01
N GLN A 34 -11.57 1.06 0.79
CA GLN A 34 -10.72 1.07 -0.39
C GLN A 34 -10.07 2.45 -0.56
N PRO A 35 -8.78 2.52 -0.89
CA PRO A 35 -8.12 3.80 -1.10
C PRO A 35 -8.67 4.46 -2.38
N THR A 36 -9.08 5.71 -2.24
CA THR A 36 -9.60 6.51 -3.35
C THR A 36 -8.70 7.71 -3.56
N PRO A 37 -8.40 8.08 -4.82
CA PRO A 37 -7.70 9.34 -5.08
C PRO A 37 -8.58 10.50 -4.60
N THR A 38 -7.94 11.51 -4.02
CA THR A 38 -8.63 12.67 -3.45
C THR A 38 -9.25 13.53 -4.55
N THR A 39 -8.61 13.56 -5.72
CA THR A 39 -9.11 14.24 -6.91
C THR A 39 -9.08 13.34 -8.14
N SER A 40 -9.73 13.78 -9.22
CA SER A 40 -9.64 13.14 -10.53
C SER A 40 -8.38 13.55 -11.32
N ALA A 41 -7.39 14.16 -10.67
CA ALA A 41 -6.15 14.54 -11.33
C ALA A 41 -5.36 13.28 -11.71
N LEU A 42 -4.91 13.21 -12.95
CA LEU A 42 -4.15 12.07 -13.47
C LEU A 42 -2.92 11.76 -12.61
N ALA A 43 -2.21 12.79 -12.16
CA ALA A 43 -1.04 12.64 -11.31
C ALA A 43 -1.35 11.99 -9.95
N GLU A 44 -2.53 12.23 -9.37
CA GLU A 44 -2.94 11.58 -8.12
C GLU A 44 -3.27 10.11 -8.33
N GLN A 45 -3.93 9.78 -9.45
CA GLN A 45 -4.18 8.39 -9.83
C GLN A 45 -2.87 7.62 -10.05
N GLU A 46 -1.92 8.20 -10.79
CA GLU A 46 -0.60 7.61 -11.01
C GLU A 46 0.17 7.40 -9.70
N ALA A 47 0.10 8.36 -8.77
CA ALA A 47 0.76 8.26 -7.47
C ALA A 47 0.12 7.15 -6.60
N LEU A 48 -1.21 7.05 -6.58
CA LEU A 48 -1.93 5.99 -5.89
C LEU A 48 -1.60 4.61 -6.48
N GLU A 49 -1.59 4.47 -7.80
CA GLU A 49 -1.18 3.22 -8.45
C GLU A 49 0.27 2.84 -8.12
N LEU A 50 1.18 3.81 -8.11
CA LEU A 50 2.57 3.58 -7.73
C LEU A 50 2.67 3.06 -6.29
N ALA A 51 1.93 3.63 -5.35
CA ALA A 51 1.88 3.17 -3.96
C ALA A 51 1.40 1.72 -3.88
N ILE A 52 0.30 1.39 -4.56
CA ILE A 52 -0.26 0.03 -4.61
C ILE A 52 0.77 -0.96 -5.17
N ARG A 53 1.42 -0.65 -6.30
CA ARG A 53 2.44 -1.53 -6.90
C ARG A 53 3.64 -1.73 -5.98
N ARG A 54 4.09 -0.67 -5.29
CA ARG A 54 5.18 -0.76 -4.31
C ARG A 54 4.82 -1.66 -3.14
N LEU A 55 3.63 -1.48 -2.55
CA LEU A 55 3.14 -2.27 -1.43
C LEU A 55 2.92 -3.74 -1.83
N ALA A 56 2.40 -4.01 -3.02
CA ALA A 56 2.30 -5.37 -3.55
C ALA A 56 3.70 -5.98 -3.78
N GLY A 57 4.65 -5.22 -4.33
CA GLY A 57 6.01 -5.68 -4.61
C GLY A 57 6.82 -6.06 -3.36
N VAL A 58 6.46 -5.54 -2.19
CA VAL A 58 7.05 -5.91 -0.89
C VAL A 58 6.18 -6.88 -0.08
N GLY A 59 5.08 -7.38 -0.66
CA GLY A 59 4.20 -8.37 -0.03
C GLY A 59 3.26 -7.83 1.06
N VAL A 60 3.06 -6.52 1.12
CA VAL A 60 2.10 -5.87 2.04
C VAL A 60 0.66 -6.03 1.55
N LEU A 61 0.44 -5.95 0.24
CA LEU A 61 -0.85 -6.22 -0.37
C LEU A 61 -0.90 -7.65 -0.90
N ALA A 62 -2.06 -8.29 -0.76
CA ALA A 62 -2.33 -9.53 -1.46
C ALA A 62 -2.26 -9.27 -2.97
N ALA A 63 -1.70 -10.22 -3.72
CA ALA A 63 -1.56 -10.09 -5.17
C ALA A 63 -2.93 -9.74 -5.77
N LEU A 64 -2.97 -8.64 -6.53
CA LEU A 64 -4.10 -8.28 -7.37
C LEU A 64 -4.30 -9.41 -8.37
N ALA A 65 -5.29 -10.26 -8.12
CA ALA A 65 -5.66 -11.33 -9.04
C ALA A 65 -6.31 -10.68 -10.27
N GLY A 66 -5.46 -10.17 -11.18
CA GLY A 66 -5.85 -9.82 -12.52
C GLY A 66 -6.49 -11.04 -13.15
N SER A 67 -7.82 -10.99 -13.27
CA SER A 67 -8.58 -12.10 -13.83
C SER A 67 -8.26 -12.16 -15.32
N ASP A 68 -7.43 -13.13 -15.69
CA ASP A 68 -7.12 -13.57 -17.06
C ASP A 68 -8.33 -14.25 -17.73
N THR A 69 -9.52 -13.66 -17.55
CA THR A 69 -10.76 -14.10 -18.18
C THR A 69 -11.25 -13.02 -19.13
N PRO A 70 -11.25 -13.28 -20.45
CA PRO A 70 -11.85 -12.36 -21.40
C PRO A 70 -13.38 -12.40 -21.17
N HIS A 71 -13.97 -11.26 -20.80
CA HIS A 71 -15.42 -10.97 -20.70
C HIS A 71 -16.08 -10.70 -19.33
N GLU A 72 -15.36 -10.30 -18.28
CA GLU A 72 -16.04 -9.58 -17.18
C GLU A 72 -15.86 -8.06 -17.27
N PRO A 73 -16.91 -7.26 -16.96
CA PRO A 73 -16.74 -5.83 -16.75
C PRO A 73 -15.67 -5.61 -15.67
N PRO A 74 -14.92 -4.49 -15.68
CA PRO A 74 -13.83 -4.28 -14.73
C PRO A 74 -14.40 -4.32 -13.31
N ARG A 75 -14.31 -5.48 -12.66
CA ARG A 75 -14.56 -5.60 -11.24
C ARG A 75 -13.48 -4.75 -10.62
N GLN A 76 -13.88 -3.74 -9.85
CA GLN A 76 -12.96 -2.98 -9.02
C GLN A 76 -12.17 -4.00 -8.19
N GLU A 77 -10.91 -4.22 -8.55
CA GLU A 77 -10.06 -5.17 -7.85
C GLU A 77 -9.95 -4.69 -6.41
N THR A 78 -10.57 -5.44 -5.50
CA THR A 78 -10.64 -5.05 -4.10
C THR A 78 -9.28 -5.31 -3.48
N LEU A 79 -8.60 -4.23 -3.08
CA LEU A 79 -7.31 -4.31 -2.42
C LEU A 79 -7.48 -4.93 -1.04
N SER A 80 -6.56 -5.82 -0.69
CA SER A 80 -6.54 -6.52 0.60
C SER A 80 -5.12 -6.57 1.14
N LEU A 81 -4.98 -6.41 2.46
CA LEU A 81 -3.71 -6.55 3.16
C LEU A 81 -3.37 -8.03 3.36
N THR A 82 -2.08 -8.37 3.27
CA THR A 82 -1.57 -9.64 3.79
C THR A 82 -1.50 -9.60 5.33
N ASP A 83 -1.12 -10.71 5.97
CA ASP A 83 -0.84 -10.72 7.41
C ASP A 83 0.20 -9.66 7.79
N LEU A 84 1.33 -9.63 7.06
CA LEU A 84 2.35 -8.58 7.20
C LEU A 84 1.78 -7.19 6.96
N GLY A 85 0.94 -7.04 5.93
CA GLY A 85 0.32 -5.75 5.62
C GLY A 85 -0.59 -5.24 6.74
N ARG A 86 -1.30 -6.12 7.44
CA ARG A 86 -2.13 -5.75 8.60
C ARG A 86 -1.29 -5.20 9.73
N ASP A 87 -0.17 -5.84 10.04
CA ASP A 87 0.75 -5.37 11.09
C ASP A 87 1.35 -4.01 10.72
N VAL A 88 1.82 -3.86 9.48
CA VAL A 88 2.36 -2.59 8.97
C VAL A 88 1.30 -1.48 9.02
N ALA A 89 0.07 -1.78 8.58
CA ALA A 89 -1.01 -0.81 8.56
C ALA A 89 -1.43 -0.39 9.98
N ALA A 90 -1.41 -1.31 10.96
CA ALA A 90 -1.66 -0.98 12.35
C ALA A 90 -0.59 -0.04 12.94
N ILE A 91 0.70 -0.31 12.66
CA ILE A 91 1.80 0.58 13.09
C ILE A 91 1.63 1.98 12.50
N VAL A 92 1.32 2.07 11.20
CA VAL A 92 1.11 3.37 10.55
C VAL A 92 -0.12 4.09 11.13
N ALA A 93 -1.21 3.37 11.39
CA ALA A 93 -2.41 3.95 12.01
C ALA A 93 -2.14 4.48 13.42
N ASP A 94 -1.32 3.78 14.21
CA ASP A 94 -0.92 4.24 15.54
C ASP A 94 -0.02 5.48 15.46
N LEU A 95 0.94 5.52 14.52
CA LEU A 95 1.79 6.71 14.28
C LEU A 95 0.98 7.93 13.83
N CYS A 96 -0.07 7.73 13.03
CA CYS A 96 -0.96 8.82 12.61
C CYS A 96 -1.87 9.34 13.74
N ARG A 97 -1.99 8.62 14.86
CA ARG A 97 -2.75 9.05 16.05
C ARG A 97 -1.93 9.88 17.03
N GLU A 98 -0.60 9.83 16.99
CA GLU A 98 0.26 10.64 17.85
C GLU A 98 0.40 12.08 17.28
N PRO A 99 -0.01 13.12 18.02
CA PRO A 99 0.04 14.52 17.58
C PRO A 99 1.43 15.19 17.73
#